data_AF-A0AB36PXS0-F1
#
_entry.id   AF-A0AB36PXS0-F1
#
_cell.length_a   1.000
_cell.length_b   1.000
_cell.length_c   1.000
_cell.angle_alpha   90.00
_cell.angle_beta   90.00
_cell.angle_gamma   90.00
#
_symmetry.space_group_name_H-M   'P 1'
#
loop_
_entity.id
_entity.type
_entity.pdbx_description
1 polymer ?
#
loop_
_entity_poly.entity_id
_entity_poly.type
_entity_poly.pdbx_seq_one_letter_code
_entity_poly.pdbx_strand_id
1 'polypeptide(L)'
;MSFFKKNISITAMGGLMLSLAVDAAKAEENVSQVKLPPVFVFELVENQGLANIALIRPRVIAPDNNLRPGGIVSGIAGLLTLGQENRNLISENRQVINNNTTAIGQNRTSISTNAKGVADNRAAISQNRGRINANAAGVASNRAAIRQNSAAISALGQRVDGLQGQINSARKEARAGAANAAALSGLRYDNRPGKVSIATGVGGFKGSTALAAGIGYTSKNENARYNVSVAYNEAGTSWNAGASFTLN
;
A
#
# COMPACT_ATOMS: atom_id res chain seq x y z
N MET A 1 -49.31 86.13 -81.18
CA MET A 1 -50.43 85.20 -81.00
C MET A 1 -50.06 83.87 -81.67
N SER A 2 -49.92 82.79 -80.89
CA SER A 2 -50.31 81.40 -81.22
C SER A 2 -49.78 80.76 -82.53
N PHE A 3 -48.79 79.84 -82.47
CA PHE A 3 -48.95 78.34 -82.42
C PHE A 3 -49.10 77.67 -83.81
N PHE A 4 -48.81 76.39 -84.12
CA PHE A 4 -48.42 75.13 -83.44
C PHE A 4 -47.77 74.25 -84.56
N LYS A 5 -46.52 73.75 -84.46
CA LYS A 5 -46.04 72.42 -83.99
C LYS A 5 -46.56 71.15 -84.72
N LYS A 6 -45.65 70.39 -85.34
CA LYS A 6 -45.20 69.01 -84.99
C LYS A 6 -44.15 68.57 -86.04
N ASN A 7 -42.84 68.55 -85.73
CA ASN A 7 -42.04 67.45 -85.14
C ASN A 7 -42.36 66.09 -85.78
N ILE A 8 -41.41 65.34 -86.37
CA ILE A 8 -40.06 64.98 -85.88
C ILE A 8 -39.05 64.90 -87.05
N SER A 9 -37.87 65.50 -86.81
CA SER A 9 -36.64 65.56 -87.65
C SER A 9 -35.76 64.31 -87.37
N ILE A 10 -34.82 63.84 -88.20
CA ILE A 10 -33.59 64.51 -88.70
C ILE A 10 -33.15 63.75 -89.98
N THR A 11 -33.28 64.34 -91.17
CA THR A 11 -32.32 65.15 -91.96
C THR A 11 -31.29 64.35 -92.75
N ALA A 12 -31.45 64.43 -94.07
CA ALA A 12 -30.52 63.99 -95.09
C ALA A 12 -29.49 65.07 -95.47
N MET A 13 -28.38 64.62 -96.06
CA MET A 13 -27.44 65.30 -96.97
C MET A 13 -26.56 66.45 -96.46
N GLY A 14 -25.24 66.23 -96.63
CA GLY A 14 -24.31 67.23 -97.17
C GLY A 14 -23.10 67.58 -96.28
N GLY A 15 -21.88 67.23 -96.73
CA GLY A 15 -20.64 67.93 -96.33
C GLY A 15 -19.48 67.06 -95.85
N LEU A 16 -18.29 67.27 -96.44
CA LEU A 16 -16.98 66.82 -95.96
C LEU A 16 -16.79 67.03 -94.45
N MET A 17 -16.26 66.03 -93.74
CA MET A 17 -14.98 66.07 -92.99
C MET A 17 -14.88 64.90 -91.97
N LEU A 18 -13.72 64.25 -91.96
CA LEU A 18 -13.07 63.54 -90.84
C LEU A 18 -13.37 62.04 -90.57
N SER A 19 -12.55 61.21 -91.24
CA SER A 19 -11.94 59.94 -90.84
C SER A 19 -11.94 59.55 -89.34
N LEU A 20 -12.39 58.32 -89.02
CA LEU A 20 -11.58 57.27 -88.35
C LEU A 20 -12.40 55.98 -88.04
N ALA A 21 -11.75 54.85 -88.32
CA ALA A 21 -11.86 53.54 -87.68
C ALA A 21 -12.94 52.53 -88.13
N VAL A 22 -12.49 51.27 -88.14
CA VAL A 22 -13.23 50.00 -88.05
C VAL A 22 -13.29 49.16 -89.34
N ASP A 23 -12.26 48.33 -89.41
CA ASP A 23 -12.31 46.88 -89.66
C ASP A 23 -12.22 46.34 -91.09
N ALA A 24 -10.96 46.30 -91.52
CA ALA A 24 -10.39 45.23 -92.33
C ALA A 24 -10.66 43.86 -91.69
N ALA A 25 -11.82 43.28 -92.00
CA ALA A 25 -12.11 41.88 -91.74
C ALA A 25 -11.90 41.06 -93.02
N LYS A 26 -11.03 40.04 -92.91
CA LYS A 26 -10.85 38.87 -93.78
C LYS A 26 -9.73 38.96 -94.84
N ALA A 27 -8.49 38.68 -94.41
CA ALA A 27 -7.65 37.61 -94.99
C ALA A 27 -6.26 37.59 -94.32
N GLU A 28 -6.16 37.10 -93.08
CA GLU A 28 -4.93 36.48 -92.58
C GLU A 28 -5.30 35.05 -92.15
N GLU A 29 -5.02 34.10 -93.04
CA GLU A 29 -5.17 32.67 -92.85
C GLU A 29 -3.79 32.08 -92.47
N ASN A 30 -3.79 31.08 -91.58
CA ASN A 30 -2.66 30.31 -91.03
C ASN A 30 -1.96 30.82 -89.76
N VAL A 31 -2.70 30.87 -88.66
CA VAL A 31 -2.16 30.41 -87.36
C VAL A 31 -2.98 29.21 -86.91
N SER A 32 -2.40 28.02 -87.03
CA SER A 32 -3.00 26.76 -86.58
C SER A 32 -3.34 26.85 -85.08
N GLN A 33 -4.62 26.71 -84.76
CA GLN A 33 -5.10 26.61 -83.38
C GLN A 33 -4.58 25.32 -82.74
N VAL A 34 -3.65 25.46 -81.79
CA VAL A 34 -3.17 24.35 -80.96
C VAL A 34 -4.21 24.09 -79.85
N LYS A 35 -4.70 22.85 -79.81
CA LYS A 35 -5.70 22.32 -78.86
C LYS A 35 -5.13 22.27 -77.44
N LEU A 36 -5.71 23.01 -76.50
CA LEU A 36 -5.29 23.01 -75.07
C LEU A 36 -6.00 21.88 -74.29
N PRO A 37 -5.28 21.11 -73.44
CA PRO A 37 -5.84 20.05 -72.57
C PRO A 37 -6.51 20.63 -71.30
N PRO A 38 -7.24 19.82 -70.50
CA PRO A 38 -8.30 20.31 -69.63
C PRO A 38 -7.82 21.07 -68.39
N VAL A 39 -8.70 21.98 -67.93
CA VAL A 39 -8.61 22.76 -66.69
C VAL A 39 -8.98 21.86 -65.49
N PHE A 40 -8.15 21.87 -64.43
CA PHE A 40 -8.47 21.23 -63.15
C PHE A 40 -8.64 22.27 -62.04
N VAL A 41 -9.75 22.19 -61.32
CA VAL A 41 -10.11 23.04 -60.17
C VAL A 41 -9.81 22.26 -58.88
N PHE A 42 -9.21 22.92 -57.88
CA PHE A 42 -8.98 22.33 -56.56
C PHE A 42 -9.47 23.26 -55.44
N GLU A 43 -10.20 22.68 -54.49
CA GLU A 43 -10.83 23.34 -53.35
C GLU A 43 -9.91 23.31 -52.11
N LEU A 44 -9.90 24.39 -51.34
CA LEU A 44 -9.14 24.51 -50.09
C LEU A 44 -9.92 23.83 -48.96
N VAL A 45 -9.37 22.75 -48.40
CA VAL A 45 -9.85 22.16 -47.15
C VAL A 45 -8.84 22.51 -46.06
N GLU A 46 -9.17 23.46 -45.19
CA GLU A 46 -8.40 23.75 -43.98
C GLU A 46 -8.55 22.61 -42.97
N ASN A 47 -7.43 21.98 -42.60
CA ASN A 47 -7.41 20.97 -41.55
C ASN A 47 -7.00 21.63 -40.22
N GLN A 48 -7.99 21.99 -39.40
CA GLN A 48 -7.83 22.69 -38.13
C GLN A 48 -7.24 21.82 -36.98
N GLY A 49 -6.64 20.66 -37.29
CA GLY A 49 -6.18 19.68 -36.28
C GLY A 49 -4.67 19.54 -36.08
N LEU A 50 -3.83 20.09 -36.97
CA LEU A 50 -2.37 20.02 -36.85
C LEU A 50 -1.79 21.38 -37.26
N ALA A 51 -1.57 22.26 -36.29
CA ALA A 51 -0.82 23.48 -36.54
C ALA A 51 0.54 23.11 -37.16
N ASN A 52 0.78 23.52 -38.41
CA ASN A 52 2.06 23.47 -39.15
C ASN A 52 2.29 22.35 -40.18
N ILE A 53 1.26 21.83 -40.86
CA ILE A 53 1.50 21.14 -42.14
C ILE A 53 0.67 21.81 -43.23
N ALA A 54 1.24 22.85 -43.85
CA ALA A 54 0.77 23.30 -45.14
C ALA A 54 1.10 22.21 -46.17
N LEU A 55 0.09 21.55 -46.74
CA LEU A 55 0.28 20.60 -47.82
C LEU A 55 0.65 21.39 -49.09
N ILE A 56 1.94 21.58 -49.33
CA ILE A 56 2.46 22.32 -50.48
C ILE A 56 2.42 21.43 -51.73
N ARG A 57 1.69 21.86 -52.76
CA ARG A 57 1.75 21.24 -54.10
C ARG A 57 2.62 22.07 -55.03
N PRO A 58 3.39 21.45 -55.95
CA PRO A 58 4.14 22.19 -56.97
C PRO A 58 3.20 22.94 -57.93
N ARG A 59 3.51 24.20 -58.25
CA ARG A 59 2.82 24.98 -59.30
C ARG A 59 3.65 24.99 -60.58
N VAL A 60 3.08 24.50 -61.68
CA VAL A 60 3.70 24.53 -63.02
C VAL A 60 3.31 25.83 -63.73
N ILE A 61 4.29 26.61 -64.15
CA ILE A 61 4.11 27.75 -65.05
C ILE A 61 4.41 27.24 -66.46
N ALA A 62 3.42 27.29 -67.35
CA ALA A 62 3.61 26.88 -68.73
C ALA A 62 4.66 27.79 -69.40
N PRO A 63 5.63 27.24 -70.16
CA PRO A 63 6.58 28.05 -70.90
C PRO A 63 5.84 28.75 -72.06
N ASP A 64 5.84 30.08 -72.06
CA ASP A 64 5.55 30.84 -73.28
C ASP A 64 6.77 30.67 -74.20
N ASN A 65 6.67 29.78 -75.19
CA ASN A 65 7.74 29.50 -76.16
C ASN A 65 7.87 30.61 -77.25
N ASN A 66 7.27 31.78 -77.04
CA ASN A 66 7.34 32.91 -77.97
C ASN A 66 8.58 33.77 -77.67
N LEU A 67 9.60 33.71 -78.54
CA LEU A 67 10.85 34.53 -78.49
C LEU A 67 10.62 36.05 -78.66
N ARG A 68 9.37 36.49 -78.73
CA ARG A 68 8.99 37.91 -78.72
C ARG A 68 9.22 38.50 -77.32
N PRO A 69 9.59 39.78 -77.18
CA PRO A 69 9.93 40.40 -75.90
C PRO A 69 8.93 40.13 -74.75
N GLY A 70 7.63 40.05 -75.04
CA GLY A 70 6.59 39.76 -74.03
C GLY A 70 6.62 38.34 -73.44
N GLY A 71 6.97 37.32 -74.21
CA GLY A 71 7.02 35.93 -73.73
C GLY A 71 8.24 35.66 -72.86
N ILE A 72 9.37 36.27 -73.21
CA ILE A 72 10.60 36.27 -72.40
C ILE A 72 10.35 36.93 -71.03
N VAL A 73 9.67 38.07 -71.00
CA VAL A 73 9.33 38.78 -69.75
C VAL A 73 8.39 37.96 -68.88
N SER A 74 7.40 37.27 -69.45
CA SER A 74 6.48 36.38 -68.74
C SER A 74 7.20 35.16 -68.13
N GLY A 75 8.11 34.53 -68.87
CA GLY A 75 8.92 33.41 -68.39
C GLY A 75 9.87 33.80 -67.25
N ILE A 76 10.51 34.97 -67.35
CA ILE A 76 11.37 35.52 -66.28
C ILE A 76 10.55 35.81 -65.01
N ALA A 77 9.36 36.38 -65.15
CA ALA A 77 8.46 36.63 -64.03
C ALA A 77 8.06 35.33 -63.31
N GLY A 78 7.73 34.27 -64.06
CA GLY A 78 7.40 32.97 -63.50
C GLY A 78 8.56 32.32 -62.74
N LEU A 79 9.78 32.41 -63.29
CA LEU A 79 10.98 31.90 -62.62
C LEU A 79 11.26 32.66 -61.30
N LEU A 80 11.03 33.98 -61.29
CA LEU A 80 11.16 34.80 -60.08
C LEU A 80 10.14 34.39 -59.01
N THR A 81 8.89 34.11 -59.39
CA THR A 81 7.85 33.62 -58.49
C THR A 81 8.21 32.25 -57.89
N LEU A 82 8.65 31.28 -58.69
CA LEU A 82 9.13 29.98 -58.18
C LEU A 82 10.31 30.16 -57.22
N GLY A 83 11.23 31.06 -57.55
CA GLY A 83 12.37 31.38 -56.68
C GLY A 83 11.93 31.93 -55.32
N GLN A 84 10.88 32.75 -55.28
CA GLN A 84 10.32 33.24 -54.02
C GLN A 84 9.61 32.13 -53.24
N GLU A 85 8.83 31.30 -53.90
CA GLU A 85 8.11 30.19 -53.27
C GLU A 85 9.09 29.18 -52.66
N ASN A 86 10.13 28.79 -53.39
CA ASN A 86 11.20 27.95 -52.86
C ASN A 86 11.91 28.55 -51.64
N ARG A 87 12.18 29.87 -51.65
CA ARG A 87 12.74 30.55 -50.47
C ARG A 87 11.81 30.45 -49.25
N ASN A 88 10.51 30.62 -49.45
CA ASN A 88 9.52 30.50 -48.37
C ASN A 88 9.48 29.06 -47.82
N LEU A 89 9.42 28.05 -48.69
CA LEU A 89 9.42 26.63 -48.31
C LEU A 89 10.67 26.25 -47.50
N ILE A 90 11.83 26.75 -47.91
CA ILE A 90 13.09 26.53 -47.18
C ILE A 90 13.03 27.17 -45.80
N SER A 91 12.42 28.36 -45.69
CA SER A 91 12.24 29.05 -44.41
C SER A 91 11.30 28.27 -43.47
N GLU A 92 10.19 27.76 -43.98
CA GLU A 92 9.24 26.93 -43.22
C GLU A 92 9.88 25.62 -42.77
N ASN A 93 10.57 24.91 -43.67
CA ASN A 93 11.30 23.69 -43.33
C ASN A 93 12.35 23.94 -42.24
N ARG A 94 13.07 25.07 -42.31
CA ARG A 94 14.02 25.48 -41.27
C ARG A 94 13.33 25.66 -39.93
N GLN A 95 12.14 26.26 -39.89
CA GLN A 95 11.37 26.43 -38.67
C GLN A 95 10.90 25.09 -38.09
N VAL A 96 10.39 24.17 -38.91
CA VAL A 96 10.00 22.82 -38.46
C VAL A 96 11.19 22.05 -37.89
N ILE A 97 12.36 22.13 -38.53
CA ILE A 97 13.60 21.50 -38.04
C ILE A 97 13.99 22.07 -36.67
N ASN A 98 13.91 23.39 -36.48
CA ASN A 98 14.22 24.03 -35.20
C ASN A 98 13.24 23.59 -34.10
N ASN A 99 11.95 23.49 -34.40
CA ASN A 99 10.94 22.99 -33.48
C ASN A 99 11.20 21.52 -33.09
N ASN A 100 11.50 20.67 -34.07
CA ASN A 100 11.84 19.27 -33.84
C ASN A 100 13.12 19.13 -32.99
N THR A 101 14.13 19.96 -33.25
CA THR A 101 15.37 19.99 -32.46
C THR A 101 15.07 20.32 -30.99
N THR A 102 14.22 21.32 -30.74
CA THR A 102 13.76 21.69 -29.39
C THR A 102 13.01 20.53 -28.72
N ALA A 103 12.04 19.93 -29.40
CA ALA A 103 11.25 18.81 -28.88
C ALA A 103 12.11 17.58 -28.53
N ILE A 104 13.11 17.27 -29.37
CA ILE A 104 14.09 16.19 -29.10
C ILE A 104 14.90 16.51 -27.84
N GLY A 105 15.32 17.77 -27.65
CA GLY A 105 16.02 18.21 -26.44
C GLY A 105 15.19 18.04 -25.17
N GLN A 106 13.89 18.37 -25.24
CA GLN A 106 12.94 18.17 -24.14
C GLN A 106 12.74 16.68 -23.86
N ASN A 107 12.53 15.85 -24.90
CA ASN A 107 12.39 14.41 -24.75
C ASN A 107 13.63 13.78 -24.11
N ARG A 108 14.83 14.20 -24.51
CA ARG A 108 16.09 13.76 -23.90
C ARG A 108 16.14 14.06 -22.39
N THR A 109 15.68 15.25 -22.00
CA THR A 109 15.59 15.64 -20.58
C THR A 109 14.60 14.76 -19.82
N SER A 110 13.41 14.56 -20.36
CA SER A 110 12.38 13.69 -19.75
C SER A 110 12.86 12.25 -19.58
N ILE A 111 13.56 11.70 -20.58
CA ILE A 111 14.16 10.36 -20.50
C ILE A 111 15.18 10.28 -19.37
N SER A 112 16.04 11.29 -19.23
CA SER A 112 17.04 11.36 -18.15
C SER A 112 16.38 11.39 -16.77
N THR A 113 15.34 12.21 -16.60
CA THR A 113 14.55 12.27 -15.36
C THR A 113 13.88 10.94 -15.05
N ASN A 114 13.27 10.29 -16.04
CA ASN A 114 12.65 8.98 -15.88
C ASN A 114 13.68 7.90 -15.50
N ALA A 115 14.86 7.92 -16.13
CA ALA A 115 15.94 7.00 -15.79
C ALA A 115 16.38 7.16 -14.33
N LYS A 116 16.51 8.42 -13.86
CA LYS A 116 16.79 8.70 -12.45
C LYS A 116 15.67 8.21 -11.53
N GLY A 117 14.41 8.47 -11.85
CA GLY A 117 13.27 7.99 -11.08
C GLY A 117 13.21 6.46 -10.98
N VAL A 118 13.52 5.74 -12.06
CA VAL A 118 13.62 4.27 -12.05
C VAL A 118 14.76 3.79 -11.14
N ALA A 119 15.91 4.45 -11.18
CA ALA A 119 17.04 4.11 -10.31
C ALA A 119 16.69 4.34 -8.82
N ASP A 120 16.06 5.47 -8.50
CA ASP A 120 15.62 5.80 -7.14
C ASP A 120 14.56 4.79 -6.65
N ASN A 121 13.59 4.42 -7.49
CA ASN A 121 12.60 3.39 -7.18
C ASN A 121 13.25 2.02 -6.92
N ARG A 122 14.26 1.64 -7.73
CA ARG A 122 15.00 0.39 -7.53
C ARG A 122 15.72 0.37 -6.19
N ALA A 123 16.33 1.48 -5.79
CA ALA A 123 16.97 1.62 -4.48
C ALA A 123 15.95 1.49 -3.33
N ALA A 124 14.80 2.17 -3.43
CA ALA A 124 13.73 2.10 -2.44
C ALA A 124 13.17 0.67 -2.29
N ILE A 125 12.96 -0.06 -3.40
CA ILE A 125 12.52 -1.46 -3.38
C ILE A 125 13.54 -2.34 -2.65
N SER A 126 14.84 -2.14 -2.90
CA SER A 126 15.91 -2.87 -2.22
C SER A 126 15.88 -2.63 -0.70
N GLN A 127 15.71 -1.37 -0.27
CA GLN A 127 15.59 -1.02 1.15
C GLN A 127 14.33 -1.65 1.79
N ASN A 128 13.19 -1.59 1.09
CA ASN A 128 11.95 -2.19 1.56
C ASN A 128 12.08 -3.70 1.71
N ARG A 129 12.75 -4.38 0.77
CA ARG A 129 13.08 -5.81 0.90
C ARG A 129 13.92 -6.10 2.15
N GLY A 130 14.90 -5.25 2.45
CA GLY A 130 15.69 -5.34 3.68
C GLY A 130 14.84 -5.22 4.94
N ARG A 131 13.94 -4.22 5.00
CA ARG A 131 13.00 -4.03 6.12
C ARG A 131 12.04 -5.21 6.29
N ILE A 132 11.52 -5.76 5.19
CA ILE A 132 10.65 -6.95 5.21
C ILE A 132 11.40 -8.15 5.79
N ASN A 133 12.64 -8.38 5.37
CA ASN A 133 13.46 -9.47 5.91
C ASN A 133 13.73 -9.30 7.41
N ALA A 134 14.05 -8.08 7.86
CA ALA A 134 14.24 -7.79 9.28
C ALA A 134 12.97 -8.02 10.10
N ASN A 135 11.81 -7.58 9.58
CA ASN A 135 10.51 -7.83 10.21
C ASN A 135 10.20 -9.34 10.29
N ALA A 136 10.47 -10.10 9.23
CA ALA A 136 10.28 -11.55 9.23
C ALA A 136 11.15 -12.24 10.30
N ALA A 137 12.41 -11.82 10.45
CA ALA A 137 13.30 -12.30 11.51
C ALA A 137 12.78 -11.93 12.91
N GLY A 138 12.29 -10.69 13.09
CA GLY A 138 11.67 -10.25 14.34
C GLY A 138 10.44 -11.06 14.72
N VAL A 139 9.55 -11.33 13.75
CA VAL A 139 8.37 -12.20 13.96
C VAL A 139 8.77 -13.62 14.36
N ALA A 140 9.81 -14.19 13.72
CA ALA A 140 10.31 -15.51 14.08
C ALA A 140 10.85 -15.56 15.52
N SER A 141 11.60 -14.53 15.93
CA SER A 141 12.09 -14.37 17.30
C SER A 141 10.94 -14.27 18.31
N ASN A 142 9.95 -13.41 18.04
CA ASN A 142 8.76 -13.27 18.90
C ASN A 142 7.99 -14.58 19.03
N ARG A 143 7.84 -15.34 17.94
CA ARG A 143 7.20 -16.66 17.97
C ARG A 143 7.97 -17.66 18.83
N ALA A 144 9.31 -17.60 18.82
CA ALA A 144 10.13 -18.42 19.71
C ALA A 144 9.95 -18.04 21.18
N ALA A 145 9.99 -16.74 21.49
CA ALA A 145 9.78 -16.24 22.85
C ALA A 145 8.39 -16.59 23.40
N ILE A 146 7.33 -16.46 22.59
CA ILE A 146 5.97 -16.85 22.98
C ILE A 146 5.89 -18.35 23.32
N ARG A 147 6.54 -19.22 22.53
CA ARG A 147 6.59 -20.66 22.82
C ARG A 147 7.30 -20.94 24.16
N GLN A 148 8.41 -20.27 24.42
CA GLN A 148 9.14 -20.40 25.68
C GLN A 148 8.30 -19.93 26.87
N ASN A 149 7.63 -18.78 26.75
CA ASN A 149 6.75 -18.26 27.79
C ASN A 149 5.56 -19.20 28.05
N SER A 150 4.95 -19.74 27.00
CA SER A 150 3.86 -20.71 27.14
C SER A 150 4.31 -21.97 27.88
N ALA A 151 5.51 -22.48 27.59
CA ALA A 151 6.07 -23.63 28.29
C ALA A 151 6.37 -23.31 29.77
N ALA A 152 6.93 -22.13 30.05
CA ALA A 152 7.20 -21.68 31.41
C ALA A 152 5.92 -21.52 32.24
N ILE A 153 4.86 -20.96 31.66
CA ILE A 153 3.54 -20.83 32.31
C ILE A 153 2.95 -22.20 32.61
N SER A 154 3.03 -23.14 31.66
CA SER A 154 2.56 -24.52 31.90
C SER A 154 3.32 -25.21 33.04
N ALA A 155 4.64 -25.05 33.09
CA ALA A 155 5.46 -25.60 34.17
C ALA A 155 5.15 -24.95 35.52
N LEU A 156 4.87 -23.64 35.54
CA LEU A 156 4.43 -22.94 36.74
C LEU A 156 3.07 -23.45 37.22
N GLY A 157 2.12 -23.67 36.32
CA GLY A 157 0.82 -24.27 36.64
C GLY A 157 0.97 -25.61 37.36
N GLN A 158 1.78 -26.52 36.81
CA GLN A 158 2.05 -27.82 37.44
C GLN A 158 2.69 -27.69 38.84
N ARG A 159 3.59 -26.72 39.02
CA ARG A 159 4.20 -26.45 40.33
C ARG A 159 3.16 -25.93 41.34
N VAL A 160 2.27 -25.04 40.91
CA VAL A 160 1.20 -24.51 41.77
C VAL A 160 0.22 -25.62 42.17
N ASP A 161 -0.17 -26.50 41.25
CA ASP A 161 -1.02 -27.65 41.55
C ASP A 161 -0.34 -28.61 42.54
N GLY A 162 0.96 -28.87 42.35
CA GLY A 162 1.77 -29.66 43.27
C GLY A 162 1.84 -29.04 44.67
N LEU A 163 2.07 -27.73 44.77
CA LEU A 163 2.06 -26.98 46.03
C LEU A 163 0.69 -27.02 46.70
N GLN A 164 -0.39 -26.91 45.93
CA GLN A 164 -1.75 -26.98 46.46
C GLN A 164 -2.04 -28.36 47.07
N GLY A 165 -1.54 -29.43 46.43
CA GLY A 165 -1.58 -30.79 46.98
C GLY A 165 -0.80 -30.90 48.30
N GLN A 166 0.45 -30.42 48.33
CA GLN A 166 1.28 -30.42 49.53
C GLN A 166 0.64 -29.63 50.69
N ILE A 167 0.05 -28.47 50.41
CA ILE A 167 -0.67 -27.66 51.41
C ILE A 167 -1.87 -28.43 51.98
N ASN A 168 -2.62 -29.14 51.14
CA ASN A 168 -3.75 -29.94 51.58
C ASN A 168 -3.30 -31.11 52.48
N SER A 169 -2.23 -31.80 52.10
CA SER A 169 -1.63 -32.88 52.91
C SER A 169 -1.13 -32.33 54.25
N ALA A 170 -0.35 -31.24 54.24
CA ALA A 170 0.14 -30.61 55.47
C ALA A 170 -0.99 -30.16 56.39
N ARG A 171 -2.08 -29.61 55.81
CA ARG A 171 -3.29 -29.26 56.58
C ARG A 171 -3.96 -30.51 57.18
N LYS A 172 -4.02 -31.63 56.46
CA LYS A 172 -4.58 -32.88 56.97
C LYS A 172 -3.73 -33.43 58.11
N GLU A 173 -2.41 -33.51 57.93
CA GLU A 173 -1.44 -33.95 58.95
C GLU A 173 -1.50 -33.07 60.21
N ALA A 174 -1.54 -31.75 60.07
CA ALA A 174 -1.64 -30.84 61.20
C ALA A 174 -2.95 -31.01 61.99
N ARG A 175 -4.09 -31.18 61.30
CA ARG A 175 -5.39 -31.40 61.95
C ARG A 175 -5.44 -32.75 62.66
N ALA A 176 -4.89 -33.78 62.03
CA ALA A 176 -4.71 -35.09 62.60
C ALA A 176 -3.83 -35.05 63.87
N GLY A 177 -2.68 -34.38 63.82
CA GLY A 177 -1.82 -34.19 64.99
C GLY A 177 -2.55 -33.50 66.14
N ALA A 178 -3.34 -32.47 65.85
CA ALA A 178 -4.16 -31.79 66.86
C ALA A 178 -5.26 -32.71 67.43
N ALA A 179 -5.93 -33.51 66.59
CA ALA A 179 -6.92 -34.49 67.05
C ALA A 179 -6.29 -35.56 67.95
N ASN A 180 -5.11 -36.07 67.58
CA ASN A 180 -4.34 -37.02 68.40
C ASN A 180 -3.98 -36.39 69.76
N ALA A 181 -3.47 -35.16 69.76
CA ALA A 181 -3.15 -34.44 71.00
C ALA A 181 -4.38 -34.23 71.89
N ALA A 182 -5.53 -33.90 71.29
CA ALA A 182 -6.80 -33.77 72.01
C ALA A 182 -7.29 -35.11 72.59
N ALA A 183 -7.12 -36.22 71.85
CA ALA A 183 -7.48 -37.55 72.33
C ALA A 183 -6.59 -37.98 73.51
N LEU A 184 -5.28 -37.72 73.40
CA LEU A 184 -4.28 -38.01 74.41
C LEU A 184 -4.47 -37.19 75.69
N SER A 185 -4.85 -35.91 75.58
CA SER A 185 -5.03 -35.03 76.74
C SER A 185 -6.27 -35.39 77.57
N GLY A 186 -7.24 -36.08 76.98
CA GLY A 186 -8.42 -36.60 77.66
C GLY A 186 -8.15 -37.85 78.52
N LEU A 187 -7.00 -38.50 78.39
CA LEU A 187 -6.68 -39.73 79.13
C LEU A 187 -6.48 -39.43 80.62
N ARG A 188 -7.13 -40.23 81.47
CA ARG A 188 -7.06 -40.13 82.94
C ARG A 188 -6.64 -41.46 83.54
N TYR A 189 -5.67 -41.41 84.44
CA TYR A 189 -5.08 -42.56 85.10
C TYR A 189 -5.44 -42.59 86.59
N ASP A 190 -5.49 -43.78 87.16
CA ASP A 190 -5.79 -43.97 88.58
C ASP A 190 -4.59 -43.59 89.45
N ASN A 191 -4.84 -42.78 90.48
CA ASN A 191 -3.81 -42.25 91.38
C ASN A 191 -3.59 -43.11 92.63
N ARG A 192 -4.29 -44.25 92.77
CA ARG A 192 -4.14 -45.13 93.94
C ARG A 192 -2.77 -45.85 93.94
N PRO A 193 -2.11 -46.01 95.11
CA PRO A 193 -0.76 -46.58 95.21
C PRO A 193 -0.68 -48.01 94.69
N GLY A 194 0.37 -48.31 93.91
CA GLY A 194 0.64 -49.65 93.41
C GLY A 194 -0.37 -50.15 92.37
N LYS A 195 -1.20 -49.28 91.81
CA LYS A 195 -2.17 -49.63 90.76
C LYS A 195 -1.61 -49.35 89.37
N VAL A 196 -1.89 -50.29 88.46
CA VAL A 196 -1.80 -50.08 87.01
C VAL A 196 -3.20 -49.70 86.52
N SER A 197 -3.29 -48.70 85.63
CA SER A 197 -4.53 -48.25 85.04
C SER A 197 -4.42 -48.16 83.53
N ILE A 198 -5.55 -48.36 82.84
CA ILE A 198 -5.68 -48.26 81.39
C ILE A 198 -6.67 -47.13 81.11
N ALA A 199 -6.36 -46.28 80.15
CA ALA A 199 -7.22 -45.19 79.71
C ALA A 199 -7.42 -45.24 78.20
N THR A 200 -8.60 -44.84 77.75
CA THR A 200 -8.93 -44.65 76.34
C THR A 200 -9.62 -43.29 76.16
N GLY A 201 -9.40 -42.65 75.03
CA GLY A 201 -9.90 -41.30 74.76
C GLY A 201 -10.14 -41.09 73.28
N VAL A 202 -11.05 -40.17 72.98
CA VAL A 202 -11.30 -39.73 71.60
C VAL A 202 -11.12 -38.21 71.54
N GLY A 203 -10.55 -37.73 70.43
CA GLY A 203 -10.27 -36.33 70.22
C GLY A 203 -10.60 -35.92 68.80
N GLY A 204 -10.99 -34.67 68.60
CA GLY A 204 -11.37 -34.16 67.30
C GLY A 204 -10.87 -32.74 67.06
N PHE A 205 -10.47 -32.44 65.84
CA PHE A 205 -10.10 -31.09 65.42
C PHE A 205 -10.37 -30.87 63.93
N LYS A 206 -11.16 -29.82 63.60
CA LYS A 206 -11.49 -29.39 62.23
C LYS A 206 -11.78 -30.55 61.25
N GLY A 207 -12.61 -31.50 61.68
CA GLY A 207 -13.07 -32.64 60.89
C GLY A 207 -12.22 -33.92 60.98
N SER A 208 -11.02 -33.87 61.56
CA SER A 208 -10.22 -35.06 61.87
C SER A 208 -10.57 -35.58 63.26
N THR A 209 -10.64 -36.91 63.40
CA THR A 209 -10.89 -37.60 64.68
C THR A 209 -9.78 -38.58 64.97
N ALA A 210 -9.49 -38.78 66.25
CA ALA A 210 -8.43 -39.65 66.72
C ALA A 210 -8.90 -40.49 67.90
N LEU A 211 -8.38 -41.72 67.97
CA LEU A 211 -8.55 -42.62 69.10
C LEU A 211 -7.22 -42.75 69.84
N ALA A 212 -7.24 -42.56 71.14
CA ALA A 212 -6.10 -42.72 72.02
C ALA A 212 -6.30 -43.85 73.02
N ALA A 213 -5.21 -44.51 73.37
CA ALA A 213 -5.15 -45.48 74.44
C ALA A 213 -3.81 -45.35 75.17
N GLY A 214 -3.80 -45.60 76.47
CA GLY A 214 -2.57 -45.54 77.25
C GLY A 214 -2.68 -46.27 78.57
N ILE A 215 -1.53 -46.39 79.21
CA ILE A 215 -1.38 -47.05 80.50
C ILE A 215 -0.66 -46.13 81.48
N GLY A 216 -1.05 -46.21 82.75
CA GLY A 216 -0.45 -45.42 83.82
C GLY A 216 -0.18 -46.25 85.07
N TYR A 217 0.88 -45.91 85.79
CA TYR A 217 1.29 -46.55 87.03
C TYR A 217 1.60 -45.50 88.11
N THR A 218 1.05 -45.70 89.31
CA THR A 218 1.35 -44.88 90.49
C THR A 218 2.18 -45.68 91.49
N SER A 219 3.32 -45.13 91.90
CA SER A 219 4.25 -45.75 92.86
C SER A 219 3.55 -46.08 94.18
N LYS A 220 3.96 -47.18 94.83
CA LYS A 220 3.44 -47.61 96.14
C LYS A 220 3.66 -46.57 97.24
N ASN A 221 4.67 -45.72 97.09
CA ASN A 221 5.01 -44.69 98.06
C ASN A 221 4.35 -43.33 97.71
N GLU A 222 3.41 -43.30 96.75
CA GLU A 222 2.66 -42.12 96.27
C GLU A 222 3.50 -40.96 95.69
N ASN A 223 4.81 -41.09 95.75
CA ASN A 223 5.77 -40.05 95.40
C ASN A 223 6.06 -39.91 93.90
N ALA A 224 5.65 -40.88 93.07
CA ALA A 224 5.91 -40.89 91.64
C ALA A 224 4.73 -41.47 90.84
N ARG A 225 4.46 -40.89 89.67
CA ARG A 225 3.43 -41.35 88.71
C ARG A 225 4.03 -41.38 87.32
N TYR A 226 3.65 -42.39 86.53
CA TYR A 226 4.13 -42.61 85.17
C TYR A 226 2.97 -42.89 84.23
N ASN A 227 3.06 -42.45 82.98
CA ASN A 227 2.13 -42.82 81.92
C ASN A 227 2.83 -42.93 80.57
N VAL A 228 2.28 -43.79 79.71
CA VAL A 228 2.65 -43.91 78.30
C VAL A 228 1.36 -44.10 77.50
N SER A 229 1.22 -43.35 76.42
CA SER A 229 -0.01 -43.33 75.63
C SER A 229 0.29 -43.23 74.14
N VAL A 230 -0.61 -43.77 73.32
CA VAL A 230 -0.58 -43.68 71.86
C VAL A 230 -1.93 -43.19 71.35
N ALA A 231 -1.92 -42.46 70.24
CA ALA A 231 -3.12 -42.06 69.54
C ALA A 231 -2.97 -42.32 68.05
N TYR A 232 -4.07 -42.77 67.44
CA TYR A 232 -4.15 -43.16 66.05
C TYR A 232 -5.29 -42.41 65.36
N ASN A 233 -5.02 -41.97 64.14
CA ASN A 233 -6.04 -41.50 63.20
C ASN A 233 -5.68 -41.84 61.75
N GLU A 234 -6.54 -41.42 60.83
CA GLU A 234 -6.41 -41.64 59.38
C GLU A 234 -5.15 -41.03 58.73
N ALA A 235 -4.48 -40.05 59.36
CA ALA A 235 -3.28 -39.42 58.82
C ALA A 235 -1.99 -39.83 59.56
N GLY A 236 -2.09 -40.57 60.67
CA GLY A 236 -0.93 -41.09 61.36
C GLY A 236 -1.12 -41.35 62.86
N THR A 237 -0.03 -41.79 63.48
CA THR A 237 0.03 -42.13 64.91
C THR A 237 0.86 -41.09 65.66
N SER A 238 0.47 -40.80 66.90
CA SER A 238 1.25 -39.97 67.84
C SER A 238 1.39 -40.72 69.16
N TRP A 239 2.40 -40.38 69.95
CA TRP A 239 2.65 -41.03 71.23
C TRP A 239 3.13 -39.99 72.26
N ASN A 240 2.91 -40.28 73.55
CA ASN A 240 3.47 -39.52 74.65
C ASN A 240 3.91 -40.44 75.78
N ALA A 241 4.81 -39.93 76.62
CA ALA A 241 5.18 -40.53 77.89
C ALA A 241 5.42 -39.41 78.90
N GLY A 242 5.04 -39.63 80.16
CA GLY A 242 5.16 -38.62 81.20
C GLY A 242 5.46 -39.24 82.55
N ALA A 243 6.18 -38.49 83.39
CA ALA A 243 6.41 -38.81 84.78
C ALA A 243 6.17 -37.57 85.65
N SER A 244 5.64 -37.74 86.85
CA SER A 244 5.51 -36.68 87.83
C SER A 244 5.90 -37.16 89.22
N PHE A 245 6.44 -36.25 90.02
CA PHE A 245 6.90 -36.52 91.37
C PHE A 245 6.26 -35.54 92.35
N THR A 246 5.92 -36.02 93.54
CA THR A 246 5.44 -35.17 94.63
C THR A 246 6.59 -35.01 95.63
N LEU A 247 7.01 -33.77 95.86
CA LEU A 247 8.09 -33.41 96.79
C LEU A 247 7.43 -32.88 98.07
N ASN A 248 7.73 -33.52 99.21
CA ASN A 248 7.26 -33.14 100.53
C ASN A 248 8.40 -32.51 101.31
#